data_AF-A0A554J799-F1
#
_entry.id   AF-A0A554J799-F1
#
_cell.length_a   1.000
_cell.length_b   1.000
_cell.length_c   1.000
_cell.angle_alpha   90.00
_cell.angle_beta   90.00
_cell.angle_gamma   90.00
#
_symmetry.space_group_name_H-M   'P 1'
#
loop_
_entity.id
_entity.type
_entity.pdbx_description
1 polymer ?
#
loop_
_entity_poly.entity_id
_entity_poly.type
_entity_poly.pdbx_seq_one_letter_code
_entity_poly.pdbx_strand_id
1 'polypeptide(L)'
;VDGIFTDDPRKNPRAKLVKTIGNKNLQRILSSIKSTGRDDVTGEMKGKILSIQKNLRRKEIIISNGLKPGTLLKALGQNPVGTILQFV
;
A
#
# COMPACT_ATOMS: atom_id res chain seq x y z
N VAL A 1 8.92 3.15 3.12
CA VAL A 1 8.25 3.85 1.99
C VAL A 1 7.02 4.57 2.51
N ASP A 2 6.54 5.60 1.81
CA ASP A 2 5.37 6.40 2.22
C ASP A 2 4.04 5.66 2.11
N GLY A 3 3.97 4.54 1.39
CA GLY A 3 2.81 3.68 1.24
C GLY A 3 3.03 2.68 0.09
N ILE A 4 1.97 2.33 -0.63
CA ILE A 4 2.04 1.49 -1.83
C ILE A 4 2.18 2.37 -3.07
N PHE A 5 3.10 2.03 -3.96
CA PHE A 5 3.39 2.77 -5.18
C PHE A 5 2.93 2.00 -6.43
N THR A 6 2.74 2.71 -7.54
CA THR A 6 2.38 2.12 -8.84
C THR A 6 3.51 1.32 -9.48
N ASP A 7 4.74 1.45 -8.99
CA ASP A 7 5.96 0.73 -9.38
C ASP A 7 7.00 0.85 -8.24
N ASP A 8 8.18 0.22 -8.35
CA ASP A 8 9.25 0.38 -7.35
C ASP A 8 9.83 1.81 -7.41
N PRO A 9 9.59 2.67 -6.40
CA PRO A 9 10.06 4.06 -6.42
C PRO A 9 11.58 4.19 -6.32
N ARG A 10 12.30 3.13 -5.95
CA ARG A 10 13.77 3.11 -5.94
C ARG A 10 14.36 2.96 -7.34
N LYS A 11 13.61 2.37 -8.27
CA LYS A 11 14.06 2.04 -9.63
C LYS A 11 13.36 2.90 -10.69
N ASN A 12 12.11 3.26 -10.46
CA ASN A 12 11.31 4.05 -11.38
C ASN A 12 10.92 5.39 -10.72
N PRO A 13 11.51 6.53 -11.13
CA PRO A 13 11.17 7.84 -10.59
C PRO A 13 9.74 8.29 -10.96
N ARG A 14 9.09 7.64 -11.93
CA ARG A 14 7.68 7.88 -12.27
C ARG A 14 6.71 7.11 -11.37
N ALA A 15 7.20 6.30 -10.43
CA ALA A 15 6.35 5.60 -9.48
C ALA A 15 5.57 6.61 -8.62
N LYS A 16 4.24 6.48 -8.60
CA LYS A 16 3.36 7.38 -7.83
C LYS A 16 2.79 6.64 -6.63
N LEU A 17 2.66 7.35 -5.51
CA LEU A 17 1.95 6.84 -4.33
C LEU A 17 0.48 6.61 -4.69
N VAL A 18 -0.01 5.40 -4.47
CA VAL A 18 -1.41 5.03 -4.64
C VAL A 18 -2.17 5.55 -3.43
N LYS A 19 -3.20 6.37 -3.67
CA LYS A 19 -4.01 6.95 -2.58
C LYS A 19 -4.98 5.96 -1.97
N THR A 20 -5.69 5.20 -2.81
CA THR A 20 -6.71 4.26 -2.36
C THR A 20 -6.65 2.96 -3.16
N ILE A 21 -6.78 1.83 -2.47
CA ILE A 21 -6.92 0.50 -3.04
C ILE A 21 -8.24 -0.10 -2.54
N GLY A 22 -9.02 -0.63 -3.47
CA GLY A 22 -10.26 -1.36 -3.17
C GLY A 22 -10.55 -2.39 -4.24
N ASN A 23 -11.72 -3.03 -4.16
CA ASN A 23 -12.07 -4.18 -5.00
C ASN A 23 -11.88 -3.91 -6.51
N LYS A 24 -12.19 -2.68 -6.96
CA LYS A 24 -12.12 -2.28 -8.38
C LYS A 24 -10.70 -2.19 -8.96
N ASN A 25 -9.72 -1.76 -8.16
CA ASN A 25 -8.36 -1.52 -8.64
C ASN A 25 -7.33 -2.52 -8.10
N LEU A 26 -7.74 -3.41 -7.19
CA LEU A 26 -6.87 -4.38 -6.54
C LEU A 26 -6.03 -5.16 -7.54
N GLN A 27 -6.64 -5.79 -8.54
CA GLN A 27 -5.90 -6.63 -9.49
C GLN A 27 -4.84 -5.84 -10.25
N ARG A 28 -5.19 -4.63 -10.71
CA ARG A 28 -4.23 -3.73 -11.38
C ARG A 28 -3.04 -3.40 -10.48
N ILE A 29 -3.28 -3.14 -9.20
CA ILE A 29 -2.20 -2.85 -8.23
C ILE A 29 -1.36 -4.09 -7.96
N LEU A 30 -1.98 -5.26 -7.78
CA LEU A 30 -1.26 -6.52 -7.57
C LEU A 30 -0.39 -6.89 -8.78
N SER A 31 -0.83 -6.56 -9.99
CA SER A 31 -0.05 -6.75 -11.22
C SER A 31 1.07 -5.72 -11.37
N SER A 32 0.92 -4.51 -10.84
CA SER A 32 1.94 -3.46 -10.91
C SER A 32 3.05 -3.64 -9.88
N ILE A 33 2.77 -4.33 -8.77
CA ILE A 33 3.79 -4.78 -7.81
C ILE A 33 4.54 -5.96 -8.45
N LYS A 34 5.53 -5.65 -9.30
CA LYS A 34 6.41 -6.66 -9.88
C LYS A 34 7.28 -7.30 -8.79
N SER A 35 7.43 -8.62 -8.86
CA SER A 35 8.50 -9.35 -8.17
C SER A 35 9.83 -8.79 -8.66
N THR A 36 10.51 -8.02 -7.81
CA THR A 36 11.88 -7.60 -8.07
C THR A 36 12.76 -8.75 -7.61
N GLY A 37 13.36 -9.50 -8.54
CA GLY A 37 14.02 -10.79 -8.26
C GLY A 37 15.06 -10.81 -7.12
N ARG A 38 15.43 -12.05 -6.74
CA ARG A 38 16.42 -12.56 -5.76
C ARG A 38 16.47 -11.95 -4.34
N ASP A 39 16.27 -10.66 -4.16
CA ASP A 39 16.17 -9.99 -2.84
C ASP A 39 14.70 -9.72 -2.45
N ASP A 40 13.82 -10.66 -2.83
CA ASP A 40 12.39 -10.39 -2.99
C ASP A 40 11.60 -10.40 -1.67
N VAL A 41 11.60 -9.27 -0.97
CA VAL A 41 10.64 -8.92 0.10
C VAL A 41 9.28 -8.44 -0.44
N THR A 42 9.04 -8.40 -1.77
CA THR A 42 7.77 -7.91 -2.33
C THR A 42 6.62 -8.91 -2.23
N GLY A 43 6.94 -10.20 -1.99
CA GLY A 43 5.96 -11.18 -1.50
C GLY A 43 5.27 -10.70 -0.23
N GLU A 44 5.95 -9.92 0.62
CA GLU A 44 5.35 -9.37 1.82
C GLU A 44 4.34 -8.27 1.51
N MET A 45 4.59 -7.36 0.56
CA MET A 45 3.63 -6.29 0.26
C MET A 45 2.38 -6.84 -0.40
N LYS A 46 2.55 -7.69 -1.43
CA LYS A 46 1.44 -8.41 -2.06
C LYS A 46 0.70 -9.27 -1.04
N GLY A 47 1.44 -10.00 -0.20
CA GLY A 47 0.89 -10.83 0.88
C GLY A 47 0.12 -10.02 1.93
N LYS A 48 0.62 -8.85 2.34
CA LYS A 48 -0.05 -7.92 3.26
C LYS A 48 -1.38 -7.45 2.67
N ILE A 49 -1.38 -6.99 1.41
CA ILE A 49 -2.61 -6.54 0.73
C ILE A 49 -3.63 -7.68 0.65
N LEU A 50 -3.21 -8.88 0.23
CA LEU A 50 -4.07 -10.05 0.13
C LEU A 50 -4.60 -10.50 1.50
N SER A 51 -3.75 -10.49 2.54
CA SER A 51 -4.15 -10.82 3.91
C SER A 51 -5.18 -9.83 4.46
N ILE A 52 -4.98 -8.53 4.21
CA ILE A 52 -5.95 -7.49 4.56
C ILE A 52 -7.27 -7.70 3.83
N GLN A 53 -7.23 -7.90 2.51
CA GLN A 53 -8.41 -8.14 1.70
C GLN A 53 -9.19 -9.40 2.12
N LYS A 54 -8.48 -10.44 2.60
CA LYS A 54 -9.09 -11.67 3.08
C LYS A 54 -9.70 -11.52 4.48
N ASN A 55 -8.98 -10.90 5.41
CA ASN A 55 -9.30 -10.98 6.85
C ASN A 55 -9.92 -9.71 7.43
N LEU A 56 -9.78 -8.56 6.78
CA LEU A 56 -10.14 -7.24 7.32
C LEU A 56 -11.06 -6.45 6.38
N ARG A 57 -11.98 -7.14 5.71
CA ARG A 57 -13.03 -6.48 4.90
C ARG A 57 -13.89 -5.57 5.77
N ARG A 58 -14.48 -4.53 5.13
CA ARG A 58 -15.34 -3.51 5.77
C ARG A 58 -14.65 -2.69 6.85
N LYS A 59 -13.32 -2.74 6.92
CA LYS A 59 -12.49 -1.87 7.76
C LYS A 59 -11.65 -0.97 6.87
N GLU A 60 -11.46 0.26 7.29
CA GLU A 60 -10.47 1.14 6.70
C GLU A 60 -9.09 0.76 7.25
N ILE A 61 -8.12 0.56 6.35
CA ILE A 61 -6.74 0.29 6.72
C ILE A 61 -5.83 1.30 6.07
N ILE A 62 -4.84 1.78 6.82
CA ILE A 62 -3.84 2.75 6.34
C ILE A 62 -2.46 2.08 6.34
N ILE A 63 -1.80 2.05 5.18
CA ILE A 63 -0.39 1.69 5.05
C ILE A 63 0.41 2.98 4.92
N SER A 64 1.31 3.24 5.86
CA SER A 64 2.07 4.49 5.95
C SER A 64 3.52 4.27 6.41
N ASN A 65 4.33 5.34 6.37
CA ASN A 65 5.73 5.30 6.77
C ASN A 65 5.91 5.50 8.28
N GLY A 66 6.28 4.42 8.98
CA GLY A 66 6.54 4.47 10.42
C GLY A 66 7.73 5.34 10.82
N LEU A 67 8.66 5.65 9.91
CA LEU A 67 9.83 6.48 10.19
C LEU A 67 9.57 7.98 9.98
N LYS A 68 8.44 8.35 9.37
CA LYS A 68 8.11 9.76 9.09
C LYS A 68 7.39 10.37 10.29
N PRO A 69 7.95 11.41 10.95
CA PRO A 69 7.34 12.01 12.13
C PRO A 69 5.90 12.50 11.90
N GLY A 70 5.04 12.35 12.90
CA GLY A 70 3.64 12.78 12.85
C GLY A 70 2.72 11.91 11.99
N THR A 71 3.23 10.87 11.33
CA THR A 71 2.42 9.96 10.48
C THR A 71 1.32 9.26 11.28
N LEU A 72 1.62 8.78 12.49
CA LEU A 72 0.65 8.09 13.34
C LEU A 72 -0.52 9.02 13.73
N LEU A 73 -0.22 10.23 14.19
CA LEU A 73 -1.25 11.22 14.54
C LEU A 73 -2.10 11.60 13.33
N LYS A 74 -1.48 11.77 12.15
CA LYS A 74 -2.21 12.04 10.90
C LYS A 74 -3.15 10.90 10.52
N ALA A 75 -2.69 9.65 10.64
CA ALA A 75 -3.50 8.47 10.35
C ALA A 75 -4.72 8.37 11.28
N LEU A 76 -4.55 8.66 12.57
CA LEU A 76 -5.65 8.64 13.55
C LEU A 76 -6.62 9.81 13.39
N GLY A 77 -6.12 10.98 12.98
CA GLY A 77 -6.92 12.19 12.77
C GLY A 77 -7.63 12.27 11.42
N GLN A 78 -7.73 11.16 10.66
CA GLN A 78 -8.32 11.11 9.31
C GLN A 78 -7.67 12.07 8.28
N ASN A 79 -6.41 12.43 8.51
CA ASN A 79 -5.65 13.22 7.55
C ASN A 79 -5.04 12.29 6.48
N PRO A 80 -4.97 12.72 5.21
CA PRO A 80 -4.46 11.87 4.13
C PRO A 80 -2.98 11.52 4.35
N VAL A 81 -2.72 10.26 4.67
CA VAL A 81 -1.37 9.73 4.85
C VAL A 81 -1.24 8.34 4.24
N GLY A 82 -0.16 8.13 3.50
CA GLY A 82 0.14 6.88 2.81
C GLY A 82 -0.95 6.40 1.85
N THR A 83 -1.30 5.11 1.95
CA THR A 83 -2.28 4.43 1.10
C THR A 83 -3.41 3.86 1.95
N ILE A 84 -4.65 4.17 1.56
CA ILE A 84 -5.86 3.64 2.19
C ILE A 84 -6.28 2.36 1.46
N LEU A 85 -6.58 1.30 2.22
CA LEU A 85 -7.14 0.06 1.73
C LEU A 85 -8.57 -0.06 2.26
N GLN A 86 -9.53 -0.16 1.35
CA GLN A 86 -10.94 -0.30 1.68
C GLN A 86 -11.56 -1.37 0.80
N PHE A 87 -11.93 -2.48 1.41
CA PHE A 87 -12.56 -3.60 0.73
C PHE A 87 -13.98 -3.79 1.25
N VAL A 88 -14.91 -4.01 0.31
CA VAL A 88 -16.30 -4.40 0.59
C VAL A 88 -16.47 -5.91 0.54
#